data_AF-A0A845C5B8-F1
#
_entry.id   AF-A0A845C5B8-F1
#
_cell.length_a   1.000
_cell.length_b   1.000
_cell.length_c   1.000
_cell.angle_alpha   90.00
_cell.angle_beta   90.00
_cell.angle_gamma   90.00
#
_symmetry.space_group_name_H-M   'P 1'
#
loop_
_entity.id
_entity.type
_entity.pdbx_description
1 polymer ?
#
loop_
_entity_poly.entity_id
_entity_poly.type
_entity_poly.pdbx_seq_one_letter_code
_entity_poly.pdbx_strand_id
1 'polypeptide(L)' 'MYAEADGKYTFKVDMGANRLQVREAVQALYDVEVASVRILVMPAKTRRRGNRVFIRSPKWKKAVVTLAEGETINVYEGD' A
#
# COMPACT_ATOMS: atom_id res chain seq x y z
N MET A 1 7.34 -0.50 1.50
CA MET A 1 6.39 -1.60 1.21
C MET A 1 6.66 -2.69 2.24
N TYR A 2 5.63 -3.37 2.77
CA TYR A 2 5.83 -4.43 3.76
C TYR A 2 5.16 -5.71 3.27
N ALA A 3 5.85 -6.84 3.41
CA ALA A 3 5.29 -8.17 3.19
C ALA A 3 4.64 -8.66 4.49
N GLU A 4 3.36 -9.05 4.41
CA GLU A 4 2.71 -9.88 5.43
C GLU A 4 2.88 -11.35 5.04
N ALA A 5 2.93 -12.25 6.03
CA ALA A 5 3.42 -13.64 5.97
C ALA A 5 2.65 -14.63 5.04
N ASP A 6 1.89 -14.15 4.06
CA ASP A 6 0.98 -14.95 3.22
C ASP A 6 0.89 -14.45 1.76
N GLY A 7 2.01 -13.99 1.16
CA GLY A 7 1.98 -13.46 -0.21
C GLY A 7 1.17 -12.16 -0.36
N LYS A 8 0.98 -11.45 0.76
CA LYS A 8 0.27 -10.17 0.81
C LYS A 8 1.25 -9.04 0.96
N TYR A 9 1.08 -8.02 0.12
CA TYR A 9 1.96 -6.87 0.07
C TYR A 9 1.20 -5.58 0.25
N THR A 10 1.75 -4.70 1.10
CA THR A 10 1.19 -3.38 1.33
C THR A 10 1.95 -2.31 0.52
N PHE A 11 1.20 -1.59 -0.31
CA PHE A 11 1.66 -0.44 -1.07
C PHE A 11 1.02 0.86 -0.56
N LYS A 12 1.81 1.94 -0.58
CA LYS A 12 1.32 3.31 -0.46
C LYS A 12 1.02 3.81 -1.86
N VAL A 13 -0.25 4.13 -2.13
CA VAL A 13 -0.72 4.52 -3.47
C VAL A 13 -1.31 5.93 -3.43
N ASP A 14 -1.50 6.50 -4.61
CA ASP A 14 -2.08 7.82 -4.77
C ASP A 14 -3.56 7.88 -4.32
N MET A 15 -3.99 9.03 -3.80
CA MET A 15 -5.36 9.23 -3.30
C MET A 15 -6.42 9.16 -4.41
N GLY A 16 -6.07 9.35 -5.68
CA GLY A 16 -6.93 9.17 -6.84
C GLY A 16 -6.95 7.75 -7.41
N ALA A 17 -6.03 6.86 -6.99
CA ALA A 17 -5.88 5.54 -7.59
C ALA A 17 -7.07 4.60 -7.31
N ASN A 18 -7.56 3.94 -8.36
CA ASN A 18 -8.60 2.92 -8.29
C ASN A 18 -8.02 1.51 -8.18
N ARG A 19 -8.86 0.54 -7.75
CA ARG A 19 -8.45 -0.85 -7.56
C ARG A 19 -7.91 -1.51 -8.83
N LEU A 20 -8.55 -1.25 -9.97
CA LEU A 20 -8.14 -1.79 -11.26
C LEU A 20 -6.76 -1.25 -11.67
N GLN A 21 -6.55 0.06 -11.54
CA GLN A 21 -5.27 0.71 -11.84
C GLN A 21 -4.13 0.17 -10.97
N VAL A 22 -4.38 -0.03 -9.67
CA VAL A 22 -3.37 -0.63 -8.78
C VAL A 22 -3.05 -2.05 -9.18
N ARG A 23 -4.06 -2.84 -9.59
CA ARG A 23 -3.84 -4.21 -10.07
C ARG A 23 -2.96 -4.20 -11.32
N GLU A 24 -3.36 -3.46 -12.35
CA GLU A 24 -2.63 -3.37 -13.62
C GLU A 24 -1.20 -2.85 -13.43
N ALA A 25 -1.02 -1.82 -12.60
CA ALA A 25 0.30 -1.27 -12.32
C ALA A 25 1.20 -2.27 -11.59
N VAL A 26 0.69 -3.02 -10.62
CA VAL A 26 1.49 -4.03 -9.91
C VAL A 26 1.85 -5.20 -10.83
N GLN A 27 0.90 -5.66 -11.65
CA GLN A 27 1.17 -6.72 -12.63
C GLN A 27 2.22 -6.27 -13.65
N ALA A 28 2.12 -5.05 -14.18
CA ALA A 28 3.05 -4.55 -15.19
C ALA A 28 4.45 -4.22 -14.64
N LEU A 29 4.55 -3.71 -13.40
CA LEU A 29 5.83 -3.31 -12.83
C LEU A 29 6.65 -4.48 -12.27
N TYR A 30 5.97 -5.51 -11.77
CA TYR A 30 6.62 -6.63 -11.10
C TYR A 30 6.50 -7.94 -11.89
N ASP A 31 5.78 -7.95 -13.01
CA ASP A 31 5.53 -9.13 -13.85
C ASP A 31 4.95 -10.32 -13.07
N VAL A 32 4.03 -10.02 -12.13
CA VAL A 32 3.40 -11.02 -11.24
C VAL A 32 1.90 -11.11 -11.48
N GLU A 33 1.31 -12.25 -11.12
CA GLU A 33 -0.14 -12.40 -11.13
C GLU A 33 -0.76 -11.97 -9.79
N VAL A 34 -1.80 -11.11 -9.85
CA VAL A 34 -2.47 -10.55 -8.68
C VAL A 34 -3.84 -11.20 -8.50
N ALA A 35 -4.00 -11.95 -7.40
CA ALA A 35 -5.26 -12.60 -7.04
C ALA A 35 -6.32 -11.60 -6.55
N SER A 36 -5.95 -10.66 -5.68
CA SER A 36 -6.89 -9.65 -5.18
C SER A 36 -6.24 -8.37 -4.69
N VAL A 37 -6.96 -7.26 -4.78
CA VAL A 37 -6.52 -5.96 -4.27
C VAL A 37 -7.57 -5.38 -3.33
N ARG A 38 -7.14 -5.00 -2.13
CA ARG A 38 -7.95 -4.28 -1.13
C ARG A 38 -7.38 -2.90 -0.93
N ILE A 39 -8.23 -1.89 -0.99
CA ILE A 39 -7.83 -0.48 -0.85
C ILE A 39 -8.52 0.09 0.37
N LEU A 40 -7.78 0.88 1.15
CA LEU A 40 -8.30 1.59 2.30
C LEU A 40 -7.60 2.95 2.44
N VAL A 41 -8.33 3.96 2.88
CA VAL A 41 -7.77 5.29 3.17
C VAL A 41 -7.32 5.31 4.62
N MET A 42 -6.02 5.49 4.83
CA MET A 42 -5.44 5.66 6.17
C MET A 42 -5.60 7.12 6.60
N PRO A 43 -6.23 7.39 7.75
CA PRO A 43 -6.42 8.75 8.24
C PRO A 43 -5.07 9.39 8.60
N ALA A 44 -5.03 10.72 8.52
CA ALA A 44 -3.89 11.48 8.97
C ALA A 44 -3.73 11.28 10.49
N LYS A 45 -2.51 11.00 10.95
CA LYS A 45 -2.20 10.93 12.38
C LYS A 45 -1.82 12.32 12.85
N THR A 46 -2.63 12.93 13.71
CA THR A 46 -2.31 14.22 14.34
C THR A 46 -1.60 14.01 15.66
N ARG A 47 -0.70 14.93 16.02
CA ARG A 47 -0.06 14.99 17.35
C ARG A 47 -0.23 16.41 17.88
N ARG A 48 -0.53 16.52 19.17
CA ARG A 48 -0.61 17.80 19.88
C ARG A 48 0.72 18.08 20.59
N ARG A 49 1.23 19.31 20.49
CA ARG A 49 2.31 19.85 21.33
C ARG A 49 1.84 21.17 21.92
N GLY A 50 1.62 21.22 23.24
CA GLY A 50 1.02 22.37 23.92
C GLY A 50 -0.38 22.68 23.38
N ASN A 51 -0.61 23.93 22.96
CA ASN A 51 -1.89 24.37 22.39
C ASN A 51 -2.02 24.16 20.88
N ARG A 52 -0.98 23.68 20.19
CA ARG A 52 -1.00 23.51 18.73
C ARG A 52 -1.12 22.04 18.32
N VAL A 53 -2.00 21.78 17.35
CA VAL A 53 -2.18 20.48 16.70
C VAL A 53 -1.37 20.46 15.40
N PHE A 54 -0.61 19.40 15.19
CA PHE A 54 0.20 19.19 13.99
C PHE A 54 -0.11 17.84 13.37
N ILE A 55 -0.01 17.74 12.04
CA ILE A 55 -0.12 16.47 11.33
C ILE A 55 1.23 15.76 11.45
N ARG A 56 1.28 14.66 12.20
CA ARG A 56 2.47 13.79 12.33
C ARG A 56 2.67 12.96 11.07
N SER A 57 1.57 12.47 10.50
CA SER A 57 1.60 11.68 9.27
C SER A 57 0.40 12.06 8.42
N PRO A 58 0.58 12.44 7.14
CA PRO A 58 -0.52 12.80 6.27
C PRO A 58 -1.42 11.59 6.02
N LYS A 59 -2.67 11.86 5.58
CA LYS A 59 -3.54 10.80 5.07
C LYS A 59 -2.90 10.20 3.82
N TRP A 60 -3.07 8.90 3.63
CA TRP A 60 -2.57 8.19 2.45
C TRP A 60 -3.49 7.02 2.13
N LYS A 61 -3.43 6.53 0.90
CA LYS A 61 -4.20 5.36 0.49
C LYS A 61 -3.30 4.14 0.59
N LYS A 62 -3.71 3.16 1.39
CA LYS A 62 -3.06 1.86 1.55
C LYS A 62 -3.73 0.89 0.58
N ALA A 63 -2.92 0.23 -0.24
CA ALA A 63 -3.36 -0.91 -1.05
C ALA A 63 -2.71 -2.18 -0.50
N VAL A 64 -3.52 -3.16 -0.13
CA VAL A 64 -3.09 -4.51 0.23
C VAL A 64 -3.37 -5.40 -0.98
N VAL A 65 -2.31 -5.94 -1.56
CA VAL A 65 -2.34 -6.75 -2.76
C VAL A 65 -1.99 -8.18 -2.37
N THR A 66 -2.83 -9.12 -2.77
CA THR A 66 -2.59 -10.56 -2.61
C THR A 66 -2.15 -11.09 -3.96
N LEU A 67 -0.98 -11.72 -4.02
CA LEU A 67 -0.49 -12.37 -5.23
C LEU A 67 -1.11 -13.76 -5.41
N ALA A 68 -0.99 -14.32 -6.61
CA ALA A 68 -1.27 -15.71 -6.86
C ALA A 68 -0.27 -16.62 -6.12
N GLU A 69 -0.62 -17.90 -5.95
CA GLU A 69 0.23 -18.87 -5.28
C GLU A 69 1.54 -19.07 -6.06
N GLY A 70 2.68 -19.01 -5.37
CA GLY A 70 4.01 -19.15 -5.97
C GLY A 70 4.66 -17.85 -6.47
N GLU A 71 3.88 -16.78 -6.62
CA GLU A 71 4.39 -15.45 -6.99
C GLU A 71 4.98 -14.74 -5.76
N THR A 72 6.16 -14.14 -5.90
CA THR A 72 6.82 -13.42 -4.82
C THR A 72 7.46 -12.15 -5.37
N ILE A 73 7.11 -11.01 -4.78
CA ILE A 73 7.81 -9.76 -5.08
C ILE A 73 9.04 -9.67 -4.17
N ASN A 74 10.23 -9.59 -4.76
CA ASN A 74 11.47 -9.27 -4.04
C ASN A 74 11.45 -7.78 -3.67
N VAL A 75 10.93 -7.46 -2.49
CA VAL A 75 10.87 -6.08 -1.98
C VAL A 75 12.17 -5.77 -1.25
N TYR A 76 12.98 -4.87 -1.79
CA TYR A 76 14.06 -4.25 -1.02
C TYR A 76 13.45 -3.27 0.00
N GLU A 77 13.82 -3.46 1.26
CA GLU A 77 13.37 -2.67 2.40
C GLU A 77 14.15 -1.35 2.45
N GLY A 78 13.54 -0.24 2.03
CA GLY A 78 14.11 1.09 2.28
C GLY A 78 13.61 2.19 1.34
N ASP A 79 12.58 2.91 1.79
CA ASP A 79 12.41 4.38 1.66
C ASP A 79 11.16 4.84 2.46
#